data_AF-A0A183NE70-F1
#
_entry.id   AF-A0A183NE70-F1
#
_cell.length_a   1.000
_cell.length_b   1.000
_cell.length_c   1.000
_cell.angle_alpha   90.00
_cell.angle_beta   90.00
_cell.angle_gamma   90.00
#
_symmetry.space_group_name_H-M   'P 1'
#
loop_
_entity.id
_entity.type
_entity.pdbx_description
1 polymer ?
#
loop_
_entity_poly.entity_id
_entity_poly.type
_entity_poly.pdbx_seq_one_letter_code
_entity_poly.pdbx_strand_id
1 'polypeptide(L)'
;MGSSNSTVANVSKDEPLQRFVGTDGIPPNSEYWREFLSSVGSTTKSSSLIDFEKANKSLLRDLKKNNLHSRNIPNLTQFLISKMSELIASSDICEDTVLIAQNGLLILRLSVKYLMEHCSEARFFSHFSVNSPEGIIIFSQTVFSLGPHCLSVIECLFPVLFRLITNLLIQDNTYLLHCEAHLLCIVLLSRQMYKELSAPLPQVYVSVVWGKW
;
A
#
# COMPACT_ATOMS: atom_id res chain seq x y z
N MET A 1 32.78 -13.48 -40.23
CA MET A 1 33.02 -12.12 -39.69
C MET A 1 31.70 -11.62 -39.15
N GLY A 2 31.68 -11.30 -37.86
CA GLY A 2 30.46 -11.12 -37.09
C GLY A 2 29.91 -9.69 -37.06
N SER A 3 28.65 -9.66 -36.63
CA SER A 3 27.92 -8.63 -35.88
C SER A 3 27.68 -7.25 -36.49
N SER A 4 26.41 -7.00 -36.80
CA SER A 4 25.71 -5.79 -36.38
C SER A 4 24.18 -5.98 -36.41
N ASN A 5 23.69 -6.98 -35.67
CA ASN A 5 22.32 -6.91 -35.14
C ASN A 5 22.45 -6.38 -33.71
N SER A 6 22.42 -5.07 -33.55
CA SER A 6 22.33 -4.43 -32.24
C SER A 6 20.96 -4.76 -31.64
N THR A 7 21.00 -5.81 -30.83
CA THR A 7 19.99 -6.32 -29.92
C THR A 7 19.24 -5.17 -29.25
N VAL A 8 17.91 -5.21 -29.37
CA VAL A 8 16.94 -4.63 -28.45
C VAL A 8 17.30 -5.12 -27.04
N ALA A 9 18.17 -4.40 -26.36
CA ALA A 9 18.76 -4.80 -25.09
C ALA A 9 18.14 -3.97 -23.96
N ASN A 10 17.41 -4.64 -23.08
CA ASN A 10 17.17 -4.28 -21.68
C ASN A 10 16.24 -3.10 -21.35
N VAL A 11 15.14 -2.92 -22.07
CA VAL A 11 14.04 -2.07 -21.56
C VAL A 11 13.02 -2.93 -20.80
N SER A 12 12.73 -2.49 -19.57
CA SER A 12 11.43 -2.51 -18.87
C SER A 12 10.93 -3.68 -18.01
N LYS A 13 11.78 -4.41 -17.27
CA LYS A 13 11.25 -5.10 -16.05
C LYS A 13 11.03 -4.15 -14.86
N ASP A 14 11.80 -3.07 -14.78
CA ASP A 14 11.73 -2.12 -13.66
C ASP A 14 10.81 -0.92 -13.95
N GLU A 15 10.31 -0.75 -15.17
CA GLU A 15 9.58 0.46 -15.58
C GLU A 15 8.30 0.73 -14.76
N PRO A 16 7.45 -0.27 -14.45
CA PRO A 16 6.31 -0.05 -13.55
C PRO A 16 6.78 0.37 -12.16
N LEU A 17 7.74 -0.34 -11.57
CA LEU A 17 8.20 -0.01 -10.23
C LEU A 17 8.84 1.41 -10.16
N GLN A 18 9.58 1.80 -11.19
CA GLN A 18 10.14 3.14 -11.32
C GLN A 18 9.05 4.21 -11.39
N ARG A 19 7.95 3.94 -12.10
CA ARG A 19 6.80 4.85 -12.15
C ARG A 19 6.15 5.01 -10.77
N PHE A 20 6.00 3.93 -10.00
CA PHE A 20 5.47 4.00 -8.63
C PHE A 20 6.35 4.86 -7.71
N VAL A 21 7.67 4.74 -7.77
CA VAL A 21 8.61 5.52 -6.93
C VAL A 21 8.97 6.88 -7.52
N GLY A 22 8.46 7.20 -8.70
CA GLY A 22 8.74 8.43 -9.45
C GLY A 22 8.07 9.69 -8.88
N THR A 23 8.30 10.80 -9.58
CA THR A 23 7.79 12.13 -9.22
C THR A 23 6.36 12.41 -9.67
N ASP A 24 5.90 11.64 -10.66
CA ASP A 24 4.57 11.81 -11.26
C ASP A 24 3.53 11.07 -10.44
N GLY A 25 2.41 11.76 -10.19
CA GLY A 25 1.29 11.20 -9.43
C GLY A 25 0.45 10.24 -10.25
N ILE A 26 0.11 9.12 -9.63
CA ILE A 26 -0.72 8.07 -10.21
C ILE A 26 -2.09 8.13 -9.54
N PRO A 27 -3.17 8.50 -10.24
CA PRO A 27 -4.51 8.59 -9.66
C PRO A 27 -5.00 7.25 -9.06
N PRO A 28 -5.81 7.27 -7.99
CA PRO A 28 -6.28 6.05 -7.33
C PRO A 28 -7.15 5.16 -8.22
N ASN A 29 -7.83 5.73 -9.22
CA ASN A 29 -8.68 5.03 -10.18
C ASN A 29 -7.94 4.63 -11.49
N SER A 30 -6.62 4.82 -11.56
CA SER A 30 -5.84 4.50 -12.75
C SER A 30 -5.77 2.99 -13.00
N GLU A 31 -5.93 2.58 -14.26
CA GLU A 31 -5.74 1.18 -14.70
C GLU A 31 -4.31 0.69 -14.46
N TYR A 32 -3.35 1.62 -14.41
CA TYR A 32 -1.96 1.36 -14.08
C TYR A 32 -1.80 0.47 -12.84
N TRP A 33 -2.62 0.66 -11.79
CA TRP A 33 -2.50 -0.14 -10.57
C TRP A 33 -2.75 -1.62 -10.82
N ARG A 34 -3.72 -1.95 -11.68
CA ARG A 34 -4.00 -3.35 -12.02
C ARG A 34 -2.83 -3.94 -12.80
N GLU A 35 -2.38 -3.26 -13.85
CA GLU A 35 -1.24 -3.70 -14.66
C GLU A 35 0.02 -3.90 -13.83
N PHE A 36 0.36 -2.90 -13.00
CA PHE A 36 1.51 -2.94 -12.12
C PHE A 36 1.43 -4.09 -11.13
N LEU A 37 0.32 -4.22 -10.39
CA LEU A 37 0.21 -5.22 -9.32
C LEU A 37 0.06 -6.64 -9.87
N SER A 38 -0.54 -6.81 -11.06
CA SER A 38 -0.52 -8.08 -11.78
C SER A 38 0.89 -8.47 -12.22
N SER A 39 1.74 -7.49 -12.58
CA SER A 39 3.14 -7.75 -13.02
C SER A 39 4.09 -8.19 -11.90
N VAL A 40 3.76 -7.91 -10.63
CA VAL A 40 4.57 -8.28 -9.46
C VAL A 40 4.67 -9.81 -9.29
N GLY A 41 3.72 -10.55 -9.87
CA GLY A 41 3.69 -12.01 -9.92
C GLY A 41 2.95 -12.66 -8.75
N SER A 42 2.57 -13.93 -8.90
CA SER A 42 2.08 -14.76 -7.79
C SER A 42 3.27 -15.18 -6.93
N THR A 43 3.24 -14.80 -5.65
CA THR A 43 4.17 -15.16 -4.55
C THR A 43 4.60 -16.64 -4.46
N THR A 44 4.01 -17.54 -5.25
CA THR A 44 4.37 -18.96 -5.33
C THR A 44 5.61 -19.26 -6.19
N LYS A 45 6.06 -18.33 -7.06
CA LYS A 45 7.28 -18.51 -7.88
C LYS A 45 8.27 -17.38 -7.65
N SER A 46 9.10 -17.62 -6.64
CA SER A 46 10.28 -16.86 -6.22
C SER A 46 11.16 -16.33 -7.36
N SER A 47 11.23 -15.00 -7.50
CA SER A 47 12.47 -14.23 -7.74
C SER A 47 12.22 -12.73 -7.47
N SER A 48 11.12 -12.16 -8.00
CA SER A 48 10.80 -10.72 -7.96
C SER A 48 10.63 -10.11 -6.57
N LEU A 49 10.20 -10.88 -5.56
CA LEU A 49 9.96 -10.38 -4.20
C LEU A 49 11.19 -10.44 -3.29
N ILE A 50 12.04 -11.45 -3.49
CA ILE A 50 13.41 -11.46 -2.93
C ILE A 50 14.19 -10.30 -3.54
N ASP A 51 13.93 -9.98 -4.82
CA ASP A 51 14.47 -8.80 -5.48
C ASP A 51 13.86 -7.50 -4.91
N PHE A 52 12.59 -7.41 -4.51
CA PHE A 52 12.08 -6.17 -3.90
C PHE A 52 12.68 -5.88 -2.52
N GLU A 53 12.84 -6.90 -1.66
CA GLU A 53 13.44 -6.71 -0.32
C GLU A 53 14.98 -6.53 -0.38
N LYS A 54 15.67 -7.17 -1.35
CA LYS A 54 17.13 -7.01 -1.55
C LYS A 54 17.54 -5.85 -2.46
N ALA A 55 16.77 -5.50 -3.49
CA ALA A 55 17.17 -4.52 -4.50
C ALA A 55 16.99 -3.06 -4.08
N ASN A 56 16.13 -2.72 -3.10
CA ASN A 56 15.48 -1.41 -3.18
C ASN A 56 15.62 -0.47 -1.98
N LYS A 57 16.76 -0.47 -1.26
CA LYS A 57 17.05 0.70 -0.40
C LYS A 57 17.09 2.00 -1.22
N SER A 58 17.59 1.95 -2.46
CA SER A 58 17.57 3.08 -3.39
C SER A 58 16.15 3.46 -3.80
N LEU A 59 15.34 2.52 -4.32
CA LEU A 59 13.98 2.84 -4.75
C LEU A 59 13.06 3.24 -3.60
N LEU A 60 13.19 2.63 -2.41
CA LEU A 60 12.42 3.04 -1.23
C LEU A 60 12.85 4.42 -0.72
N ARG A 61 14.14 4.76 -0.85
CA ARG A 61 14.63 6.13 -0.61
C ARG A 61 14.04 7.10 -1.63
N ASP A 62 13.97 6.73 -2.90
CA ASP A 62 13.41 7.57 -3.95
C ASP A 62 11.89 7.73 -3.76
N LEU A 63 11.17 6.65 -3.43
CA LEU A 63 9.77 6.69 -3.02
C LEU A 63 9.57 7.64 -1.83
N LYS A 64 10.37 7.51 -0.76
CA LYS A 64 10.31 8.43 0.38
C LYS A 64 10.55 9.88 -0.04
N LYS A 65 11.47 10.14 -0.97
CA LYS A 65 11.75 11.50 -1.45
C LYS A 65 10.59 12.06 -2.29
N ASN A 66 10.11 11.27 -3.24
CA ASN A 66 9.19 11.71 -4.29
C ASN A 66 7.72 11.66 -3.86
N ASN A 67 7.33 10.75 -2.96
CA ASN A 67 5.93 10.53 -2.56
C ASN A 67 5.26 11.76 -1.92
N LEU A 68 6.02 12.66 -1.29
CA LEU A 68 5.44 13.92 -0.77
C LEU A 68 4.88 14.82 -1.88
N HIS A 69 5.41 14.67 -3.10
CA HIS A 69 4.93 15.35 -4.29
C HIS A 69 3.98 14.45 -5.11
N SER A 70 4.38 13.23 -5.45
CA SER A 70 3.61 12.35 -6.34
C SER A 70 2.33 11.80 -5.71
N ARG A 71 2.28 11.69 -4.38
CA ARG A 71 1.13 11.12 -3.65
C ARG A 71 0.79 9.68 -4.08
N ASN A 72 1.78 8.90 -4.52
CA ASN A 72 1.57 7.52 -4.97
C ASN A 72 1.20 6.54 -3.85
N ILE A 73 1.75 6.70 -2.63
CA ILE A 73 1.37 5.89 -1.46
C ILE A 73 -0.11 6.08 -1.07
N PRO A 74 -0.61 7.32 -0.87
CA PRO A 74 -2.00 7.48 -0.50
C PRO A 74 -2.91 7.02 -1.64
N ASN A 75 -2.58 7.30 -2.90
CA ASN A 75 -3.39 6.83 -4.04
C ASN A 75 -3.42 5.30 -4.18
N LEU A 76 -2.29 4.61 -3.95
CA LEU A 76 -2.26 3.15 -3.84
C LEU A 76 -3.13 2.66 -2.69
N THR A 77 -3.06 3.32 -1.53
CA THR A 77 -3.87 2.96 -0.36
C THR A 77 -5.37 3.09 -0.65
N GLN A 78 -5.77 4.16 -1.34
CA GLN A 78 -7.15 4.36 -1.80
C GLN A 78 -7.60 3.27 -2.78
N PHE A 79 -6.76 2.94 -3.76
CA PHE A 79 -7.00 1.83 -4.69
C PHE A 79 -7.21 0.51 -3.94
N LEU A 80 -6.35 0.21 -2.96
CA LEU A 80 -6.45 -1.02 -2.17
C LEU A 80 -7.69 -1.06 -1.29
N ILE A 81 -8.07 0.07 -0.67
CA ILE A 81 -9.33 0.17 0.08
C ILE A 81 -10.52 -0.20 -0.82
N SER A 82 -10.55 0.30 -2.06
CA SER A 82 -11.60 -0.05 -3.03
C SER A 82 -11.61 -1.54 -3.35
N LYS A 83 -10.46 -2.15 -3.64
CA LYS A 83 -10.34 -3.57 -4.00
C LYS A 83 -10.67 -4.51 -2.85
N MET A 84 -10.21 -4.21 -1.65
CA MET A 84 -10.54 -4.99 -0.46
C MET A 84 -12.03 -4.87 -0.13
N SER A 85 -12.62 -3.68 -0.27
CA SER A 85 -14.07 -3.50 -0.07
C SER A 85 -14.90 -4.29 -1.08
N GLU A 86 -14.46 -4.35 -2.35
CA GLU A 86 -15.07 -5.19 -3.40
C GLU A 86 -15.03 -6.68 -3.00
N LEU A 87 -13.87 -7.18 -2.55
CA LEU A 87 -13.72 -8.57 -2.10
C LEU A 87 -14.59 -8.89 -0.89
N ILE A 88 -14.69 -7.98 0.09
CA ILE A 88 -15.53 -8.17 1.29
C ILE A 88 -17.02 -8.21 0.93
N ALA A 89 -17.44 -7.46 -0.08
CA ALA A 89 -18.86 -7.35 -0.46
C ALA A 89 -19.30 -8.42 -1.47
N SER A 90 -18.37 -9.05 -2.19
CA SER A 90 -18.69 -10.04 -3.21
C SER A 90 -18.98 -11.42 -2.61
N SER A 91 -20.02 -12.08 -3.12
CA SER A 91 -20.28 -13.51 -2.84
C SER A 91 -19.39 -14.44 -3.67
N ASP A 92 -18.83 -13.95 -4.77
CA ASP A 92 -17.94 -14.69 -5.67
C ASP A 92 -16.55 -14.04 -5.70
N ILE A 93 -15.53 -14.80 -5.32
CA ILE A 93 -14.17 -14.28 -5.10
C ILE A 93 -13.40 -14.36 -6.42
N CYS A 94 -13.20 -13.21 -7.04
CA CYS A 94 -12.37 -13.09 -8.25
C CYS A 94 -10.87 -13.22 -7.91
N GLU A 95 -10.22 -14.28 -8.42
CA GLU A 95 -8.80 -14.56 -8.17
C GLU A 95 -7.87 -13.42 -8.57
N ASP A 96 -8.16 -12.74 -9.69
CA ASP A 96 -7.37 -11.59 -10.15
C ASP A 96 -7.42 -10.44 -9.15
N THR A 97 -8.62 -10.15 -8.61
CA THR A 97 -8.78 -9.10 -7.58
C THR A 97 -8.06 -9.48 -6.29
N VAL A 98 -8.06 -10.76 -5.91
CA VAL A 98 -7.30 -11.26 -4.75
C VAL A 98 -5.79 -11.08 -4.96
N LEU A 99 -5.27 -11.48 -6.11
CA LEU A 99 -3.85 -11.32 -6.44
C LEU A 99 -3.42 -9.86 -6.45
N ILE A 100 -4.22 -8.98 -7.07
CA ILE A 100 -3.97 -7.53 -7.11
C ILE A 100 -3.96 -6.95 -5.69
N ALA A 101 -4.95 -7.28 -4.86
CA ALA A 101 -5.02 -6.80 -3.49
C ALA A 101 -3.83 -7.30 -2.66
N GLN A 102 -3.47 -8.58 -2.80
CA GLN A 102 -2.34 -9.19 -2.10
C GLN A 102 -1.02 -8.49 -2.46
N ASN A 103 -0.73 -8.32 -3.75
CA ASN A 103 0.50 -7.68 -4.21
C ASN A 103 0.55 -6.20 -3.81
N GLY A 104 -0.59 -5.52 -3.81
CA GLY A 104 -0.66 -4.14 -3.35
C GLY A 104 -0.43 -4.01 -1.84
N LEU A 105 -1.00 -4.89 -1.02
CA LEU A 105 -0.74 -4.92 0.44
C LEU A 105 0.73 -5.20 0.73
N LEU A 106 1.37 -6.08 -0.04
CA LEU A 106 2.80 -6.36 0.07
C LEU A 106 3.65 -5.11 -0.23
N ILE A 107 3.42 -4.44 -1.36
CA ILE A 107 4.14 -3.21 -1.72
C ILE A 107 3.91 -2.12 -0.66
N LEU A 108 2.66 -1.98 -0.19
CA LEU A 108 2.32 -1.03 0.86
C LEU A 108 3.04 -1.36 2.17
N ARG A 109 3.07 -2.63 2.58
CA ARG A 109 3.79 -3.10 3.78
C ARG A 109 5.28 -2.78 3.73
N LEU A 110 5.92 -3.06 2.60
CA LEU A 110 7.35 -2.77 2.43
C LEU A 110 7.62 -1.26 2.45
N SER A 111 6.74 -0.46 1.83
CA SER A 111 6.80 1.00 1.86
C SER A 111 6.62 1.54 3.29
N VAL A 112 5.60 1.06 4.01
CA VAL A 112 5.30 1.44 5.40
C VAL A 112 6.48 1.11 6.31
N LYS A 113 6.98 -0.14 6.25
CA LYS A 113 8.13 -0.59 7.05
C LYS A 113 9.31 0.37 6.89
N TYR A 114 9.68 0.67 5.64
CA TYR A 114 10.77 1.58 5.35
C TYR A 114 10.52 3.00 5.87
N LEU A 115 9.33 3.56 5.66
CA LEU A 115 8.99 4.89 6.15
C LEU A 115 8.99 4.96 7.68
N MET A 116 8.53 3.92 8.38
CA MET A 116 8.54 3.87 9.84
C MET A 116 9.97 3.85 10.40
N GLU A 117 10.87 3.11 9.75
CA GLU A 117 12.30 3.05 10.10
C GLU A 117 13.03 4.38 9.82
N HIS A 118 12.63 5.13 8.79
CA HIS A 118 13.41 6.26 8.27
C HIS A 118 12.74 7.64 8.40
N CYS A 119 11.54 7.75 8.98
CA CYS A 119 10.84 9.03 9.18
C CYS A 119 10.44 9.23 10.65
N SER A 120 10.35 10.49 11.07
CA SER A 120 9.60 10.83 12.30
C SER A 120 8.12 10.48 12.14
N GLU A 121 7.37 10.50 13.24
CA GLU A 121 5.95 10.13 13.19
C GLU A 121 5.12 11.11 12.35
N ALA A 122 5.22 12.40 12.62
CA ALA A 122 4.58 13.43 11.81
C ALA A 122 4.93 13.30 10.32
N ARG A 123 6.20 12.99 9.99
CA ARG A 123 6.62 12.83 8.60
C ARG A 123 6.11 11.53 7.97
N PHE A 124 5.99 10.45 8.72
CA PHE A 124 5.31 9.24 8.28
C PHE A 124 3.86 9.53 7.88
N PHE A 125 3.09 10.23 8.72
CA PHE A 125 1.70 10.60 8.41
C PHE A 125 1.60 11.53 7.20
N SER A 126 2.58 12.40 6.98
CA SER A 126 2.60 13.28 5.79
C SER A 126 2.65 12.50 4.45
N HIS A 127 3.17 11.27 4.47
CA HIS A 127 3.19 10.38 3.30
C HIS A 127 1.82 9.76 3.01
N PHE A 128 0.88 9.80 3.94
CA PHE A 128 -0.49 9.30 3.77
C PHE A 128 -1.51 10.43 3.62
N SER A 129 -1.06 11.68 3.61
CA SER A 129 -1.95 12.82 3.48
C SER A 129 -2.63 12.86 2.12
N VAL A 130 -3.94 13.10 2.13
CA VAL A 130 -4.76 13.35 0.96
C VAL A 130 -5.20 14.81 0.93
N ASN A 131 -5.42 15.33 -0.28
CA ASN A 131 -6.04 16.63 -0.45
C ASN A 131 -7.56 16.42 -0.58
N SER A 132 -8.28 16.41 0.54
CA SER A 132 -9.74 16.50 0.54
C SER A 132 -10.15 17.84 1.16
N PRO A 133 -10.66 18.80 0.36
CA PRO A 133 -11.10 20.11 0.86
C PRO A 133 -12.16 20.02 1.95
N GLU A 134 -12.94 18.94 1.93
CA GLU A 134 -14.09 18.71 2.82
C GLU A 134 -13.80 17.68 3.93
N GLY A 135 -12.60 17.08 3.95
CA GLY A 135 -12.27 15.97 4.86
C GLY A 135 -13.04 14.68 4.54
N ILE A 136 -13.82 14.65 3.46
CA ILE A 136 -14.57 13.47 3.06
C ILE A 136 -13.75 12.71 2.02
N ILE A 137 -13.59 11.40 2.21
CA ILE A 137 -13.17 10.51 1.14
C ILE A 137 -14.24 9.45 0.92
N ILE A 138 -14.62 9.28 -0.33
CA ILE A 138 -15.59 8.27 -0.74
C ILE A 138 -14.82 7.16 -1.44
N PHE A 139 -14.90 5.95 -0.91
CA PHE A 139 -14.38 4.76 -1.56
C PHE A 139 -15.52 3.83 -1.92
N SER A 140 -15.76 3.65 -3.22
CA SER A 140 -16.91 2.89 -3.70
C SER A 140 -18.21 3.45 -3.08
N GLN A 141 -18.86 2.69 -2.21
CA GLN A 141 -20.12 3.04 -1.53
C GLN A 141 -19.93 3.44 -0.06
N THR A 142 -18.69 3.50 0.45
CA THR A 142 -18.42 3.85 1.84
C THR A 142 -17.89 5.28 1.92
N VAL A 143 -18.57 6.11 2.70
CA VAL A 143 -18.16 7.49 2.99
C VAL A 143 -17.33 7.48 4.27
N PHE A 144 -16.08 7.92 4.18
CA PHE A 144 -15.23 8.15 5.34
C PHE A 144 -15.19 9.65 5.62
N SER A 145 -15.67 10.05 6.79
CA SER A 145 -15.54 11.41 7.29
C SER A 145 -14.24 11.51 8.09
N LEU A 146 -13.19 12.02 7.45
CA LEU A 146 -11.99 12.40 8.16
C LEU A 146 -12.26 13.81 8.68
N GLY A 147 -12.28 13.98 10.01
CA GLY A 147 -12.55 15.29 10.60
C GLY A 147 -11.64 16.40 10.05
N PRO A 148 -11.92 17.68 10.31
CA PRO A 148 -11.19 18.83 9.74
C PRO A 148 -9.67 18.86 10.05
N HIS A 149 -9.17 17.95 10.88
CA HIS A 149 -7.77 17.79 11.26
C HIS A 149 -7.16 16.43 10.87
N CYS A 150 -7.95 15.51 10.32
CA CYS A 150 -7.49 14.21 9.83
C CYS A 150 -7.40 14.24 8.31
N LEU A 151 -6.19 14.18 7.78
CA LEU A 151 -5.95 14.18 6.33
C LEU A 151 -5.34 12.86 5.86
N SER A 152 -5.27 11.82 6.70
CA SER A 152 -4.52 10.60 6.38
C SER A 152 -5.41 9.45 5.95
N VAL A 153 -5.20 8.93 4.74
CA VAL A 153 -5.92 7.74 4.24
C VAL A 153 -5.68 6.48 5.09
N ILE A 154 -4.66 6.51 5.96
CA ILE A 154 -4.35 5.40 6.87
C ILE A 154 -5.51 5.12 7.84
N GLU A 155 -6.31 6.12 8.19
CA GLU A 155 -7.44 5.96 9.10
C GLU A 155 -8.59 5.20 8.42
N CYS A 156 -8.76 5.38 7.11
CA CYS A 156 -9.70 4.61 6.31
C CYS A 156 -9.21 3.19 6.05
N LEU A 157 -7.89 2.98 6.05
CA LEU A 157 -7.27 1.69 5.80
C LEU A 157 -7.55 0.68 6.92
N PHE A 158 -7.42 1.09 8.19
CA PHE A 158 -7.60 0.18 9.34
C PHE A 158 -8.96 -0.51 9.39
N PRO A 159 -10.11 0.19 9.29
CA PRO A 159 -11.43 -0.44 9.26
C PRO A 159 -11.55 -1.50 8.16
N VAL A 160 -10.98 -1.23 6.99
CA VAL A 160 -11.07 -2.14 5.84
C VAL A 160 -10.14 -3.34 6.01
N LEU A 161 -8.94 -3.15 6.56
CA LEU A 161 -8.05 -4.26 6.93
C LEU A 161 -8.69 -5.18 7.96
N PHE A 162 -9.30 -4.63 9.02
CA PHE A 162 -9.97 -5.44 10.02
C PHE A 162 -11.17 -6.19 9.44
N ARG A 163 -12.02 -5.51 8.64
CA ARG A 163 -13.14 -6.18 7.94
C ARG A 163 -12.66 -7.26 6.99
N LEU A 164 -11.56 -7.06 6.27
CA LEU A 164 -10.99 -8.12 5.43
C LEU A 164 -10.59 -9.31 6.29
N ILE A 165 -9.86 -9.07 7.39
CA ILE A 165 -9.38 -10.12 8.28
C ILE A 165 -10.55 -10.90 8.91
N THR A 166 -11.64 -10.23 9.30
CA THR A 166 -12.75 -10.86 10.02
C THR A 166 -13.86 -11.41 9.12
N ASN A 167 -14.10 -10.80 7.96
CA ASN A 167 -15.29 -11.09 7.15
C ASN A 167 -14.98 -11.80 5.82
N LEU A 168 -13.75 -11.71 5.30
CA LEU A 168 -13.36 -12.50 4.13
C LEU A 168 -13.09 -13.94 4.56
N LEU A 169 -13.68 -14.90 3.85
CA LEU A 169 -13.47 -16.31 4.13
C LEU A 169 -12.03 -16.72 3.80
N ILE A 170 -11.42 -17.48 4.70
CA ILE A 170 -10.09 -18.05 4.50
C ILE A 170 -10.22 -19.28 3.60
N GLN A 171 -9.66 -19.19 2.42
CA GLN A 171 -9.60 -20.22 1.39
C GLN A 171 -8.16 -20.27 0.81
N ASP A 172 -7.83 -21.28 0.03
CA ASP A 172 -6.49 -21.44 -0.55
C ASP A 172 -6.08 -20.21 -1.39
N ASN A 173 -7.02 -19.64 -2.14
CA ASN A 173 -6.78 -18.46 -2.97
C ASN A 173 -6.70 -17.15 -2.15
N THR A 174 -7.35 -17.04 -0.99
CA THR A 174 -7.33 -15.84 -0.13
C THR A 174 -6.31 -15.88 1.00
N TYR A 175 -5.73 -17.04 1.30
CA TYR A 175 -4.83 -17.23 2.44
C TYR A 175 -3.67 -16.22 2.46
N LEU A 176 -2.99 -16.04 1.34
CA LEU A 176 -1.85 -15.14 1.25
C LEU A 176 -2.25 -13.65 1.34
N LEU A 177 -3.45 -13.31 0.86
CA LEU A 177 -4.04 -11.99 1.08
C LEU A 177 -4.27 -11.73 2.58
N HIS A 178 -4.80 -12.71 3.32
CA HIS A 178 -4.93 -12.62 4.78
C HIS A 178 -3.56 -12.46 5.45
N CYS A 179 -2.55 -13.22 5.04
CA CYS A 179 -1.19 -13.08 5.58
C CYS A 179 -0.64 -11.66 5.40
N GLU A 180 -0.75 -11.08 4.20
CA GLU A 180 -0.28 -9.72 3.94
C GLU A 180 -1.05 -8.67 4.75
N ALA A 181 -2.37 -8.83 4.90
CA ALA A 181 -3.18 -7.93 5.74
C ALA A 181 -2.74 -7.96 7.21
N HIS A 182 -2.52 -9.15 7.78
CA HIS A 182 -2.01 -9.29 9.15
C HIS A 182 -0.61 -8.69 9.30
N LEU A 183 0.29 -8.98 8.36
CA LEU A 183 1.66 -8.48 8.41
C LEU A 183 1.71 -6.95 8.28
N LEU A 184 0.84 -6.36 7.47
CA LEU A 184 0.72 -4.90 7.39
C LEU A 184 0.22 -4.29 8.71
N CYS A 185 -0.80 -4.88 9.33
CA CYS A 185 -1.27 -4.46 10.66
C CYS A 185 -0.16 -4.53 11.71
N ILE A 186 0.60 -5.64 11.74
CA ILE A 186 1.74 -5.82 12.65
C ILE A 186 2.78 -4.72 12.40
N VAL A 187 3.17 -4.48 11.15
CA VAL A 187 4.15 -3.43 10.82
C VAL A 187 3.65 -2.06 11.28
N LEU A 188 2.41 -1.67 10.94
CA LEU A 188 1.83 -0.38 11.32
C LEU A 188 1.81 -0.18 12.85
N LEU A 189 1.46 -1.21 13.60
CA LEU A 189 1.39 -1.17 15.06
C LEU A 189 2.77 -1.31 15.73
N SER A 190 3.76 -1.88 15.03
CA SER A 190 5.08 -2.17 15.60
C SER A 190 5.94 -0.93 15.89
N ARG A 191 5.48 0.30 15.60
CA ARG A 191 6.28 1.51 15.86
C ARG A 191 6.73 1.63 17.33
N GLN A 192 5.89 1.19 18.25
CA GLN A 192 6.15 1.19 19.69
C GLN A 192 7.28 0.23 20.10
N MET A 193 7.67 -0.71 19.24
CA MET A 193 8.81 -1.60 19.50
C MET A 193 10.15 -0.87 19.39
N TYR A 194 10.19 0.27 18.69
CA TYR A 194 11.42 1.01 18.39
C TYR A 194 11.58 2.30 19.20
N LYS A 195 10.63 2.61 20.10
CA LYS A 195 10.69 3.73 21.05
C LYS A 195 9.95 3.35 22.33
N GLU A 196 10.49 3.70 23.50
CA GLU A 196 9.75 3.58 24.76
C GLU A 196 8.38 4.28 24.64
N LEU A 197 7.35 3.70 25.27
CA LEU A 197 6.01 4.30 25.37
C LEU A 197 6.11 5.63 26.13
N SER A 198 6.40 6.70 25.41
CA SER A 198 6.31 8.07 25.91
C SER A 198 4.91 8.60 25.65
N ALA A 199 4.28 9.23 26.65
CA ALA A 199 3.08 10.02 26.43
C ALA A 199 3.45 11.27 25.60
N PRO A 200 2.65 11.65 24.57
CA PRO A 200 1.39 11.05 24.13
C PRO A 200 1.55 9.77 23.30
N LEU A 201 0.52 8.91 23.31
CA LEU A 201 0.47 7.69 22.49
C LEU A 201 0.77 7.98 21.02
N PRO A 202 1.47 7.08 20.30
CA PRO A 202 1.69 7.22 18.87
C PRO A 202 0.38 7.44 18.13
N GLN A 203 0.37 8.37 17.18
CA GLN A 203 -0.78 8.75 16.39
C GLN A 203 -1.38 7.57 15.62
N VAL A 204 -0.59 6.53 15.29
CA VAL A 204 -1.13 5.29 14.70
C VAL A 204 -2.10 4.59 15.66
N TYR A 205 -1.78 4.55 16.95
CA TYR A 205 -2.65 3.98 17.97
C TYR A 205 -3.88 4.86 18.20
N VAL A 206 -3.71 6.18 18.15
CA VAL A 206 -4.85 7.12 18.17
C VAL A 206 -5.80 6.85 17.01
N SER A 207 -5.29 6.70 15.79
CA SER A 207 -6.14 6.39 14.63
C SER A 207 -6.85 5.04 14.75
N VAL A 208 -6.27 4.05 15.43
CA VAL A 208 -6.89 2.72 15.65
C VAL A 208 -7.90 2.74 16.80
N VAL A 209 -7.54 3.33 17.94
CA VAL A 209 -8.34 3.30 19.18
C VAL A 209 -9.42 4.37 19.19
N TRP A 210 -9.12 5.55 18.63
CA TRP A 210 -10.01 6.72 18.61
C TRP A 210 -10.41 7.14 17.19
N GLY A 211 -10.10 6.33 16.17
CA GLY A 211 -10.70 6.48 14.85
C GLY A 211 -12.21 6.57 15.01
N LYS A 212 -12.82 7.64 14.51
CA LYS A 212 -14.27 7.83 14.57
C LYS A 212 -14.90 6.82 13.60
N TRP A 213 -15.43 5.74 14.16
CA TRP A 213 -16.21 4.71 13.46
C TRP A 213 -17.59 5.23 13.08
#